data_AF-A0A1Q3C8V5-F1
#
_entry.id   AF-A0A1Q3C8V5-F1
#
_cell.length_a   1.000
_cell.length_b   1.000
_cell.length_c   1.000
_cell.angle_alpha   90.00
_cell.angle_beta   90.00
_cell.angle_gamma   90.00
#
_symmetry.space_group_name_H-M   'P 1'
#
loop_
_entity.id
_entity.type
_entity.pdbx_description
1 polymer ?
#
loop_
_entity_poly.entity_id
_entity_poly.type
_entity_poly.pdbx_seq_one_letter_code
_entity_poly.pdbx_strand_id
1 'polypeptide(L)'
;VTIFLQSLDYQLWHIIVNGPRMPTRTIEGVVSPKPENEYNDNDFRMLQLNSKAKHVLFCAVGPNEFNRISSYDSTKEIMLVHEYELFIMHDNESISDMFTRFTTIINSLKNLGKSYSNQELEKKILRCLPKSWTPK
;
A
#
# COMPACT_ATOMS: atom_id res chain seq x y z
N VAL A 1 5.41 11.53 -27.14
CA VAL A 1 4.62 10.54 -26.36
C VAL A 1 3.66 11.23 -25.39
N THR A 2 4.13 12.19 -24.57
CA THR A 2 3.32 12.90 -23.57
C THR A 2 2.12 13.67 -24.14
N ILE A 3 2.33 14.43 -25.22
CA ILE A 3 1.27 15.22 -25.87
C ILE A 3 0.20 14.32 -26.55
N PHE A 4 0.63 13.16 -27.07
CA PHE A 4 -0.26 12.19 -27.74
C PHE A 4 -1.17 11.44 -26.75
N LEU A 5 -0.65 11.09 -25.56
CA LEU A 5 -1.45 10.48 -24.50
C LEU A 5 -2.41 11.48 -23.86
N GLN A 6 -2.01 12.74 -23.68
CA GLN A 6 -2.89 13.82 -23.20
C GLN A 6 -4.08 14.06 -24.14
N SER A 7 -3.86 13.97 -25.47
CA SER A 7 -4.94 14.12 -26.45
C SER A 7 -5.90 12.93 -26.54
N LEU A 8 -5.51 11.76 -26.05
CA LEU A 8 -6.30 10.53 -26.12
C LEU A 8 -7.15 10.31 -24.87
N ASP A 9 -6.58 10.46 -23.68
CA ASP A 9 -7.29 10.35 -22.41
C ASP A 9 -6.51 11.05 -21.28
N TYR A 10 -7.00 12.23 -20.87
CA TYR A 10 -6.36 13.04 -19.83
C TYR A 10 -6.37 12.35 -18.45
N GLN A 11 -7.41 11.57 -18.13
CA GLN A 11 -7.47 10.83 -16.85
C GLN A 11 -6.42 9.72 -16.83
N LEU A 12 -6.23 9.05 -17.96
CA LEU A 12 -5.19 8.04 -18.15
C LEU A 12 -3.79 8.65 -18.05
N TRP A 13 -3.54 9.77 -18.72
CA TRP A 13 -2.28 10.51 -18.61
C TRP A 13 -1.99 10.92 -17.17
N HIS A 14 -3.00 11.44 -16.46
CA HIS A 14 -2.84 11.82 -15.06
C HIS A 14 -2.47 10.63 -14.16
N ILE A 15 -3.01 9.44 -14.40
CA ILE A 15 -2.66 8.21 -13.66
C ILE A 15 -1.23 7.76 -13.99
N ILE A 16 -0.82 7.83 -15.26
CA ILE A 16 0.54 7.46 -15.67
C ILE A 16 1.58 8.40 -15.02
N VAL A 17 1.28 9.69 -14.90
CA VAL A 17 2.20 10.68 -14.33
C VAL A 17 2.21 10.69 -12.80
N ASN A 18 1.05 10.53 -12.16
CA ASN A 18 0.90 10.71 -10.70
C ASN A 18 0.69 9.40 -9.92
N GLY A 19 0.62 8.26 -10.62
CA GLY A 19 0.37 6.95 -10.03
C GLY A 19 -1.10 6.54 -9.99
N PRO A 20 -1.37 5.25 -9.69
CA PRO A 20 -2.72 4.69 -9.59
C PRO A 20 -3.48 5.29 -8.41
N ARG A 21 -4.79 5.48 -8.59
CA ARG A 21 -5.66 6.02 -7.54
C ARG A 21 -6.36 4.90 -6.78
N MET A 22 -6.51 5.05 -5.47
CA MET A 22 -7.26 4.09 -4.62
C MET A 22 -8.61 4.67 -4.21
N PRO A 23 -9.69 3.86 -4.21
CA PRO A 23 -10.94 4.20 -3.54
C PRO A 23 -10.71 4.50 -2.06
N THR A 24 -11.13 5.68 -1.62
CA THR A 24 -10.97 6.13 -0.23
C THR A 24 -12.30 6.61 0.33
N ARG A 25 -12.47 6.48 1.63
CA ARG A 25 -13.58 7.03 2.39
C ARG A 25 -13.05 7.97 3.45
N THR A 26 -13.79 9.04 3.72
CA THR A 26 -13.47 9.96 4.80
C THR A 26 -14.41 9.68 5.96
N ILE A 27 -13.86 9.27 7.10
CA ILE A 27 -14.59 9.08 8.35
C ILE A 27 -14.01 10.07 9.34
N GLU A 28 -14.83 10.99 9.85
CA GLU A 28 -14.42 12.01 10.83
C GLU A 28 -13.21 12.87 10.39
N GLY A 29 -13.11 13.16 9.09
CA GLY A 29 -11.99 13.92 8.52
C GLY A 29 -10.72 13.11 8.27
N VAL A 30 -10.70 11.83 8.64
CA VAL A 30 -9.59 10.90 8.36
C VAL A 30 -9.85 10.19 7.05
N VAL A 31 -8.94 10.35 6.09
CA VAL A 31 -8.97 9.61 4.82
C VAL A 31 -8.44 8.20 5.05
N SER A 32 -9.29 7.20 4.82
CA SER A 32 -8.95 5.79 4.92
C SER A 32 -9.29 5.06 3.62
N PRO A 33 -8.64 3.92 3.32
CA PRO A 33 -9.05 3.07 2.21
C PRO A 33 -10.50 2.65 2.39
N LYS A 34 -11.27 2.75 1.30
CA LYS A 34 -12.65 2.27 1.29
C LYS A 34 -12.61 0.73 1.18
N PRO A 35 -13.44 -0.02 1.92
CA PRO A 35 -13.53 -1.46 1.75
C PRO A 35 -14.33 -1.82 0.48
N GLU A 36 -13.98 -2.94 -0.16
CA GLU A 36 -14.50 -3.32 -1.49
C GLU A 36 -16.02 -3.54 -1.53
N ASN A 37 -16.61 -3.99 -0.43
CA ASN A 37 -18.05 -4.13 -0.27
C ASN A 37 -18.82 -2.79 -0.29
N GLU A 38 -18.13 -1.66 -0.09
CA GLU A 38 -18.68 -0.30 -0.16
C GLU A 38 -18.37 0.39 -1.50
N TYR A 39 -17.80 -0.32 -2.47
CA TYR A 39 -17.46 0.24 -3.77
C TYR A 39 -18.71 0.55 -4.58
N ASN A 40 -18.70 1.74 -5.18
CA ASN A 40 -19.70 2.16 -6.15
C ASN A 40 -19.14 2.10 -7.58
N ASP A 41 -19.97 2.38 -8.58
CA ASP A 41 -19.59 2.34 -10.00
C ASP A 41 -18.39 3.25 -10.32
N ASN A 42 -18.23 4.37 -9.60
CA ASN A 42 -17.10 5.27 -9.80
C ASN A 42 -15.79 4.68 -9.28
N ASP A 43 -15.83 3.95 -8.16
CA ASP A 43 -14.68 3.23 -7.61
C ASP A 43 -14.21 2.16 -8.61
N PHE A 44 -15.14 1.39 -9.19
CA PHE A 44 -14.81 0.41 -10.23
C PHE A 44 -14.27 1.06 -11.51
N ARG A 45 -14.85 2.19 -11.93
CA ARG A 45 -14.36 2.95 -13.10
C ARG A 45 -12.93 3.46 -12.89
N MET A 46 -12.60 3.88 -11.66
CA MET A 46 -11.25 4.27 -11.27
C MET A 46 -10.27 3.10 -11.35
N LEU A 47 -10.64 1.94 -10.81
CA LEU A 47 -9.81 0.72 -10.89
C LEU A 47 -9.60 0.28 -12.34
N GLN A 48 -10.62 0.39 -13.18
CA GLN A 48 -10.51 0.11 -14.60
C GLN A 48 -9.53 1.05 -15.32
N LEU A 49 -9.53 2.33 -14.97
CA LEU A 49 -8.56 3.30 -15.50
C LEU A 49 -7.13 2.99 -15.06
N ASN A 50 -6.92 2.57 -13.81
CA ASN A 50 -5.61 2.09 -13.35
C ASN A 50 -5.13 0.89 -14.16
N SER A 51 -6.03 -0.06 -14.43
CA SER A 51 -5.73 -1.25 -15.25
C SER A 51 -5.34 -0.87 -16.68
N LYS A 52 -6.08 0.05 -17.30
CA LYS A 52 -5.76 0.58 -18.64
C LYS A 52 -4.41 1.29 -18.66
N ALA A 53 -4.09 2.10 -17.64
CA ALA A 53 -2.81 2.81 -17.56
C ALA A 53 -1.65 1.82 -17.50
N LYS A 54 -1.80 0.76 -16.69
CA LYS A 54 -0.83 -0.32 -16.57
C LYS A 54 -0.62 -1.07 -17.89
N HIS A 55 -1.69 -1.35 -18.63
CA HIS A 55 -1.62 -1.99 -19.94
C HIS A 55 -0.88 -1.11 -20.97
N VAL A 56 -1.19 0.18 -21.02
CA VAL A 56 -0.50 1.13 -21.91
C VAL A 56 1.00 1.20 -21.57
N LEU A 57 1.34 1.24 -20.29
CA LEU A 57 2.73 1.23 -19.85
C LEU A 57 3.45 -0.05 -20.29
N PHE A 58 2.82 -1.22 -20.12
CA PHE A 58 3.35 -2.51 -20.58
C PHE A 58 3.65 -2.53 -22.08
N CYS A 59 2.71 -2.04 -22.90
CA CYS A 59 2.90 -1.96 -24.34
C CYS A 59 3.99 -0.96 -24.76
N ALA A 60 4.14 0.14 -24.02
CA ALA A 60 5.07 1.22 -24.37
C ALA A 60 6.53 0.89 -24.03
N VAL A 61 6.80 0.23 -22.91
CA VAL A 61 8.17 -0.05 -22.42
C VAL A 61 8.62 -1.50 -22.66
N GLY A 62 7.68 -2.37 -23.06
CA GLY A 62 7.95 -3.78 -23.30
C GLY A 62 8.07 -4.60 -21.99
N PRO A 63 7.97 -5.94 -22.09
CA PRO A 63 7.79 -6.81 -20.94
C PRO A 63 8.96 -6.81 -19.95
N ASN A 64 10.22 -6.69 -20.41
CA ASN A 64 11.39 -6.75 -19.53
C ASN A 64 11.56 -5.49 -18.68
N GLU A 65 11.42 -4.31 -19.27
CA GLU A 65 11.45 -3.04 -18.53
C GLU A 65 10.18 -2.86 -17.70
N PHE A 66 9.02 -3.27 -18.22
CA PHE A 66 7.78 -3.25 -17.44
C PHE A 66 7.87 -4.14 -16.21
N ASN A 67 8.41 -5.36 -16.33
CA ASN A 67 8.56 -6.25 -15.18
C ASN A 67 9.50 -5.65 -14.13
N ARG A 68 10.60 -4.98 -14.53
CA ARG A 68 11.49 -4.24 -13.63
C ARG A 68 10.83 -3.01 -12.99
N ILE A 69 10.00 -2.27 -13.72
CA ILE A 69 9.29 -1.07 -13.22
C ILE A 69 8.11 -1.48 -12.32
N SER A 70 7.33 -2.48 -12.72
CA SER A 70 6.21 -3.01 -11.93
C SER A 70 6.67 -3.72 -10.67
N SER A 71 7.90 -4.26 -10.64
CA SER A 71 8.50 -4.83 -9.43
C SER A 71 8.94 -3.76 -8.44
N TYR A 72 9.21 -2.54 -8.90
CA TYR A 72 9.64 -1.43 -8.05
C TYR A 72 8.50 -0.83 -7.24
N ASP A 73 7.33 -0.64 -7.85
CA ASP A 73 6.47 0.41 -7.33
C ASP A 73 5.08 -0.06 -6.92
N SER A 74 4.97 -0.17 -5.62
CA SER A 74 4.48 0.98 -4.83
C SER A 74 3.32 0.57 -3.97
N THR A 75 2.24 0.00 -4.52
CA THR A 75 1.04 -0.19 -3.70
C THR A 75 1.25 -1.20 -2.57
N LYS A 76 1.84 -2.36 -2.83
CA LYS A 76 2.03 -3.39 -1.78
C LYS A 76 3.09 -3.02 -0.77
N GLU A 77 4.23 -2.48 -1.22
CA GLU A 77 5.25 -2.02 -0.29
C GLU A 77 4.74 -0.82 0.51
N ILE A 78 4.09 0.17 -0.11
CA ILE A 78 3.50 1.32 0.60
C ILE A 78 2.43 0.86 1.58
N MET A 79 1.56 -0.08 1.22
CA MET A 79 0.56 -0.63 2.13
C MET A 79 1.20 -1.35 3.32
N LEU A 80 2.19 -2.21 3.10
CA LEU A 80 2.87 -2.95 4.16
C LEU A 80 3.73 -2.04 5.04
N VAL A 81 4.37 -1.03 4.47
CA VAL A 81 5.10 0.01 5.22
C VAL A 81 4.11 0.84 6.02
N HIS A 82 2.96 1.19 5.46
CA HIS A 82 1.92 1.92 6.18
C HIS A 82 1.32 1.10 7.33
N GLU A 83 1.06 -0.18 7.10
CA GLU A 83 0.60 -1.12 8.13
C GLU A 83 1.65 -1.31 9.22
N TYR A 84 2.93 -1.41 8.85
CA TYR A 84 4.04 -1.39 9.79
C TYR A 84 4.09 -0.09 10.59
N GLU A 85 3.93 1.07 9.94
CA GLU A 85 4.06 2.35 10.61
C GLU A 85 2.92 2.63 11.59
N LEU A 86 1.68 2.28 11.22
CA LEU A 86 0.49 2.42 12.06
C LEU A 86 0.26 1.25 13.01
N PHE A 87 1.15 0.26 13.02
CA PHE A 87 0.99 -0.92 13.84
C PHE A 87 0.81 -0.55 15.32
N ILE A 88 -0.28 -1.01 15.91
CA ILE A 88 -0.55 -0.93 17.35
C ILE A 88 -1.16 -2.26 17.81
N MET A 89 -1.00 -2.57 19.09
CA MET A 89 -1.73 -3.66 19.72
C MET A 89 -3.20 -3.28 19.86
N HIS A 90 -4.10 -4.22 19.55
CA HIS A 90 -5.54 -4.02 19.72
C HIS A 90 -6.00 -4.33 21.15
N ASP A 91 -7.08 -3.71 21.61
CA ASP A 91 -7.55 -3.81 23.01
C ASP A 91 -7.89 -5.25 23.47
N ASN A 92 -8.31 -6.12 22.54
CA ASN A 92 -8.72 -7.50 22.81
C ASN A 92 -7.73 -8.54 22.24
N GLU A 93 -6.53 -8.10 21.87
CA GLU A 93 -5.51 -8.96 21.28
C GLU A 93 -4.51 -9.45 22.34
N SER A 94 -4.07 -10.71 22.27
CA SER A 94 -2.97 -11.17 23.12
C SER A 94 -1.62 -10.70 22.58
N ILE A 95 -0.61 -10.58 23.44
CA ILE A 95 0.75 -10.21 23.00
C ILE A 95 1.27 -11.20 21.95
N SER A 96 0.97 -12.50 22.10
CA SER A 96 1.38 -13.51 21.12
C SER A 96 0.75 -13.28 19.74
N ASP A 97 -0.52 -12.90 19.70
CA ASP A 97 -1.23 -12.60 18.46
C ASP A 97 -0.66 -11.34 17.80
N MET A 98 -0.40 -10.31 18.60
CA MET A 98 0.25 -9.06 18.18
C MET A 98 1.62 -9.32 17.55
N PHE A 99 2.48 -10.11 18.21
CA PHE A 99 3.78 -10.50 17.68
C PHE A 99 3.67 -11.31 16.38
N THR A 100 2.66 -12.16 16.26
CA THR A 100 2.42 -12.96 15.05
C THR A 100 2.06 -12.06 13.87
N ARG A 101 1.17 -11.08 14.05
CA ARG A 101 0.85 -10.08 13.02
C ARG A 101 2.07 -9.25 12.63
N PHE A 102 2.80 -8.75 13.63
CA PHE A 102 4.01 -7.97 13.41
C PHE A 102 5.05 -8.75 12.58
N THR A 103 5.32 -9.99 12.97
CA THR A 103 6.28 -10.86 12.27
C THR A 103 5.85 -11.15 10.83
N THR A 104 4.55 -11.30 10.60
CA THR A 104 3.99 -11.51 9.25
C THR A 104 4.25 -10.30 8.34
N ILE A 105 4.09 -9.08 8.85
CA ILE A 105 4.37 -7.83 8.12
C ILE A 105 5.88 -7.73 7.82
N ILE A 106 6.74 -7.99 8.81
CA ILE A 106 8.20 -7.91 8.64
C ILE A 106 8.71 -8.93 7.63
N ASN A 107 8.22 -10.17 7.69
CA ASN A 107 8.61 -11.20 6.72
C ASN A 107 8.15 -10.84 5.31
N SER A 108 6.96 -10.25 5.18
CA SER A 108 6.44 -9.78 3.89
C SER A 108 7.29 -8.64 3.31
N LEU A 109 7.68 -7.67 4.14
CA LEU A 109 8.59 -6.58 3.75
C LEU A 109 9.98 -7.11 3.38
N LYS A 110 10.51 -8.07 4.14
CA LYS A 110 11.80 -8.72 3.87
C LYS A 110 11.81 -9.45 2.54
N ASN A 111 10.73 -10.15 2.20
CA ASN A 111 10.57 -10.81 0.90
C ASN A 111 10.48 -9.83 -0.27
N LEU A 112 10.06 -8.59 -0.03
CA LEU A 112 10.08 -7.48 -1.01
C LEU A 112 11.42 -6.73 -1.03
N GLY A 113 12.42 -7.20 -0.28
CA GLY A 113 13.75 -6.61 -0.22
C GLY A 113 13.94 -5.51 0.84
N LYS A 114 12.92 -5.22 1.66
CA LYS A 114 12.99 -4.24 2.75
C LYS A 114 13.17 -4.91 4.10
N SER A 115 14.36 -4.77 4.68
CA SER A 115 14.71 -5.33 5.98
C SER A 115 14.91 -4.25 7.04
N TYR A 116 14.68 -4.61 8.31
CA TYR A 116 14.89 -3.77 9.48
C TYR A 116 15.86 -4.49 10.43
N SER A 117 16.65 -3.72 11.18
CA SER A 117 17.52 -4.29 12.21
C SER A 117 16.71 -4.74 13.43
N ASN A 118 17.22 -5.72 14.19
CA ASN A 118 16.54 -6.19 15.40
C ASN A 118 16.28 -5.05 16.40
N GLN A 119 17.22 -4.10 16.54
CA GLN A 119 17.05 -2.95 17.44
C GLN A 119 15.90 -2.02 17.01
N GLU A 120 15.66 -1.85 15.70
CA GLU A 120 14.52 -1.07 15.19
C GLU A 120 13.20 -1.79 15.47
N LEU A 121 13.16 -3.10 15.24
CA LEU A 121 11.98 -3.92 15.47
C LEU A 121 11.60 -3.97 16.96
N GLU A 122 12.58 -4.11 17.85
CA GLU A 122 12.37 -4.07 19.30
C GLU A 122 11.78 -2.73 19.74
N LYS A 123 12.38 -1.61 19.31
CA LYS A 123 11.86 -0.26 19.60
C LYS A 123 10.46 -0.05 19.02
N LYS A 124 10.18 -0.59 17.84
CA LYS A 124 8.86 -0.49 17.21
C LYS A 124 7.82 -1.22 18.06
N ILE A 125 8.04 -2.50 18.36
CA ILE A 125 7.12 -3.29 19.21
C ILE A 125 6.86 -2.62 20.55
N LEU A 126 7.90 -2.12 21.22
CA LEU A 126 7.74 -1.45 22.53
C LEU A 126 6.83 -0.22 22.45
N ARG A 127 6.84 0.51 21.32
CA ARG A 127 5.94 1.66 21.10
C ARG A 127 4.51 1.27 20.74
N CYS A 128 4.32 0.03 20.28
CA CYS A 128 3.02 -0.49 19.84
C CYS A 128 2.24 -1.15 20.99
N LEU A 129 2.88 -1.40 22.14
CA LEU A 129 2.24 -1.94 23.34
C LEU A 129 1.38 -0.86 24.03
N PRO A 130 0.27 -1.26 24.70
CA PRO A 130 -0.56 -0.32 25.43
C PRO A 130 0.20 0.26 26.63
N LYS A 131 -0.09 1.50 26.99
CA LYS A 131 0.57 2.19 28.14
C LYS A 131 0.35 1.49 29.48
N SER A 132 -0.68 0.67 29.59
CA SER A 132 -0.98 -0.18 30.75
C SER A 132 -0.06 -1.40 30.84
N TRP A 133 0.71 -1.71 29.80
CA TRP A 133 1.66 -2.81 29.80
C TRP A 133 2.88 -2.45 30.62
N THR A 134 3.10 -3.19 31.71
CA THR A 134 4.30 -3.12 32.52
C THR A 134 5.12 -4.39 32.30
N PRO A 135 6.42 -4.29 31.96
CA PRO A 135 7.29 -5.46 31.94
C PRO A 135 7.32 -6.08 33.35
N LYS A 136 7.20 -7.41 33.42
CA LYS A 136 7.33 -8.19 34.65
C LYS A 136 8.79 -8.39 35.02
#